data_AF-A0A7S3AS88-F1
#
_entry.id   AF-A0A7S3AS88-F1
#
_cell.length_a   1.000
_cell.length_b   1.000
_cell.length_c   1.000
_cell.angle_alpha   90.00
_cell.angle_beta   90.00
_cell.angle_gamma   90.00
#
_symmetry.space_group_name_H-M   'P 1'
#
loop_
_entity.id
_entity.type
_entity.pdbx_description
1 polymer ?
#
loop_
_entity_poly.entity_id
_entity_poly.type
_entity_poly.pdbx_seq_one_letter_code
_entity_poly.pdbx_strand_id
1 'polypeptide(L)'
;AITAPNGSLYPNPAAHLHVADATGHFELLGAVIAKALYEGVLVELPLARCFLNRLLGRTNAISELPLLDPTLHRSLMFLKRYDGNVEDLCLAFAIDQYPGDKVPYEHRRQAELKPGGADIPVTRENRVEYIYLVAHYRLNM
;
A
#
# COMPACT_ATOMS: atom_id res chain seq x y z
N ALA A 1 -11.30 2.78 -7.23
CA ALA A 1 -10.48 1.63 -6.76
C ALA A 1 -9.26 1.50 -7.66
N ILE A 2 -8.20 0.83 -7.19
CA ILE A 2 -7.05 0.40 -8.00
C ILE A 2 -7.17 -1.11 -8.20
N THR A 3 -6.72 -1.59 -9.36
CA THR A 3 -6.70 -3.02 -9.71
C THR A 3 -5.32 -3.59 -9.45
N ALA A 4 -5.25 -4.63 -8.62
CA ALA A 4 -4.06 -5.43 -8.41
C ALA A 4 -3.77 -6.30 -9.66
N PRO A 5 -2.55 -6.82 -9.85
CA PRO A 5 -2.18 -7.59 -11.04
C PRO A 5 -3.04 -8.84 -11.29
N ASN A 6 -3.67 -9.38 -10.25
CA ASN A 6 -4.58 -10.53 -10.33
C ASN A 6 -6.04 -10.14 -10.66
N GLY A 7 -6.31 -8.87 -11.01
CA GLY A 7 -7.64 -8.36 -11.30
C GLY A 7 -8.49 -7.98 -10.07
N SER A 8 -7.95 -8.14 -8.86
CA SER A 8 -8.67 -7.79 -7.63
C SER A 8 -8.62 -6.28 -7.32
N LEU A 9 -9.61 -5.78 -6.59
CA LEU A 9 -9.83 -4.36 -6.34
C LEU A 9 -9.51 -3.99 -4.89
N TYR A 10 -8.87 -2.84 -4.70
CA TYR A 10 -8.68 -2.20 -3.42
C TYR A 10 -8.92 -0.69 -3.51
N PRO A 11 -9.25 0.00 -2.41
CA PRO A 11 -9.44 1.45 -2.42
C PRO A 11 -8.22 2.19 -2.98
N ASN A 12 -8.46 3.24 -3.75
CA ASN A 12 -7.38 4.14 -4.17
C ASN A 12 -7.09 5.12 -3.02
N PRO A 13 -5.89 5.14 -2.40
CA PRO A 13 -5.56 6.10 -1.35
C PRO A 13 -5.72 7.56 -1.78
N ALA A 14 -5.60 7.84 -3.08
CA ALA A 14 -5.78 9.15 -3.68
C ALA A 14 -7.13 9.37 -4.35
N ALA A 15 -8.15 8.56 -4.00
CA ALA A 15 -9.50 8.75 -4.53
C ALA A 15 -10.02 10.19 -4.33
N HIS A 16 -9.67 10.83 -3.22
CA HIS A 16 -10.05 12.21 -2.90
C HIS A 16 -9.52 13.27 -3.89
N LEU A 17 -8.43 12.97 -4.63
CA LEU A 17 -7.87 13.86 -5.65
C LEU A 17 -8.58 13.74 -7.00
N HIS A 18 -9.30 12.63 -7.22
CA HIS A 18 -9.91 12.31 -8.51
C HIS A 18 -11.42 12.37 -8.49
N VAL A 19 -12.03 12.17 -7.33
CA VAL A 19 -13.49 12.07 -7.16
C VAL A 19 -13.89 13.01 -6.03
N ALA A 20 -14.76 13.98 -6.34
CA ALA A 20 -15.40 14.80 -5.33
C ALA A 20 -16.24 13.91 -4.40
N ASP A 21 -16.13 14.14 -3.10
CA ASP A 21 -16.78 13.32 -2.08
C ASP A 21 -16.47 11.81 -2.18
N ALA A 22 -15.18 11.47 -2.34
CA ALA A 22 -14.73 10.08 -2.31
C ALA A 22 -15.15 9.36 -1.01
N THR A 23 -15.18 10.06 0.12
CA THR A 23 -15.61 9.52 1.42
C THR A 23 -17.08 9.09 1.39
N GLY A 24 -17.99 9.95 0.94
CA GLY A 24 -19.41 9.61 0.85
C GLY A 24 -19.67 8.42 -0.08
N HIS A 25 -18.93 8.30 -1.19
CA HIS A 25 -19.01 7.12 -2.04
C HIS A 25 -18.56 5.83 -1.34
N PHE A 26 -17.49 5.87 -0.54
CA PHE A 26 -17.05 4.70 0.24
C PHE A 26 -18.04 4.35 1.35
N GLU A 27 -18.64 5.33 2.02
CA GLU A 27 -19.70 5.12 3.02
C GLU A 27 -20.92 4.44 2.41
N LEU A 28 -21.39 4.94 1.25
CA LEU A 28 -22.49 4.34 0.52
C LEU A 28 -22.18 2.90 0.10
N LEU A 29 -20.98 2.67 -0.46
CA LEU A 29 -20.55 1.33 -0.86
C LEU A 29 -20.52 0.38 0.36
N GLY A 30 -20.01 0.85 1.49
CA GLY A 30 -20.01 0.11 2.75
C GLY A 30 -21.43 -0.24 3.22
N ALA A 31 -22.36 0.72 3.17
CA ALA A 31 -23.75 0.50 3.54
C ALA A 31 -24.47 -0.50 2.63
N VAL A 32 -24.24 -0.43 1.31
CA VAL A 32 -24.81 -1.37 0.33
C VAL A 32 -24.27 -2.78 0.57
N ILE A 33 -22.95 -2.94 0.77
CA ILE A 33 -22.35 -4.24 1.07
C ILE A 33 -22.89 -4.80 2.39
N ALA A 34 -22.98 -3.96 3.43
CA ALA A 34 -23.51 -4.37 4.73
C ALA A 34 -24.98 -4.84 4.63
N LYS A 35 -25.80 -4.14 3.84
CA LYS A 35 -27.20 -4.51 3.60
C LYS A 35 -27.32 -5.84 2.84
N ALA A 36 -26.52 -6.02 1.79
CA ALA A 36 -26.50 -7.28 1.03
C ALA A 36 -26.09 -8.47 1.92
N LEU A 37 -25.07 -8.29 2.77
CA LEU A 37 -24.68 -9.30 3.76
C LEU A 37 -25.81 -9.61 4.76
N TYR A 38 -26.50 -8.59 5.25
CA TYR A 38 -27.64 -8.75 6.18
C TYR A 38 -28.81 -9.53 5.54
N GLU A 39 -29.07 -9.31 4.26
CA GLU A 39 -30.15 -9.99 3.51
C GLU A 39 -29.74 -11.35 2.94
N GLY A 40 -28.46 -11.75 3.09
CA GLY A 40 -27.95 -12.99 2.50
C GLY A 40 -27.82 -12.94 0.98
N VAL A 41 -27.72 -11.75 0.39
CA VAL A 41 -27.54 -11.54 -1.05
C VAL A 41 -26.06 -11.72 -1.40
N LEU A 42 -25.78 -12.58 -2.37
CA LEU A 42 -24.43 -12.76 -2.90
C LEU A 42 -24.04 -11.57 -3.77
N VAL A 43 -22.97 -10.87 -3.41
CA VAL A 43 -22.38 -9.79 -4.20
C VAL A 43 -21.01 -10.23 -4.71
N GLU A 44 -20.84 -10.27 -6.03
CA GLU A 44 -19.57 -10.60 -6.67
C GLU A 44 -18.67 -9.37 -6.73
N LEU A 45 -17.97 -9.09 -5.62
CA LEU A 45 -16.93 -8.06 -5.59
C LEU A 45 -15.55 -8.74 -5.58
N PRO A 46 -14.72 -8.55 -6.62
CA PRO A 46 -13.38 -9.12 -6.66
C PRO A 46 -12.43 -8.34 -5.75
N LEU A 47 -12.72 -8.23 -4.45
CA LEU A 47 -11.90 -7.48 -3.50
C LEU A 47 -10.56 -8.17 -3.26
N ALA A 48 -9.49 -7.37 -3.21
CA ALA A 48 -8.16 -7.87 -2.92
C ALA A 48 -8.12 -8.48 -1.51
N ARG A 49 -7.44 -9.62 -1.37
CA ARG A 49 -7.34 -10.34 -0.09
C ARG A 49 -6.74 -9.47 1.02
N CYS A 50 -5.77 -8.63 0.70
CA CYS A 50 -5.16 -7.72 1.65
C CYS A 50 -6.16 -6.68 2.20
N PHE A 51 -7.04 -6.18 1.33
CA PHE A 51 -8.11 -5.26 1.72
C PHE A 51 -9.18 -5.96 2.59
N LEU A 52 -9.56 -7.18 2.23
CA LEU A 52 -10.49 -7.99 3.03
C LEU A 52 -9.93 -8.31 4.43
N ASN A 53 -8.65 -8.68 4.52
CA ASN A 53 -7.99 -8.91 5.80
C ASN A 53 -8.05 -7.65 6.68
N ARG A 54 -7.81 -6.47 6.09
CA ARG A 54 -7.90 -5.19 6.80
C ARG A 54 -9.30 -4.90 7.31
N LEU A 55 -10.32 -5.14 6.48
CA LEU A 55 -11.73 -4.99 6.86
C LEU A 55 -12.12 -5.93 8.03
N LEU A 56 -11.49 -7.11 8.09
CA LEU A 56 -11.67 -8.10 9.16
C LEU A 56 -10.79 -7.85 10.40
N GLY A 57 -10.02 -6.76 10.44
CA GLY A 57 -9.10 -6.45 11.54
C GLY A 57 -7.84 -7.35 11.60
N ARG A 58 -7.50 -8.03 10.49
CA ARG A 58 -6.32 -8.89 10.37
C ARG A 58 -5.17 -8.13 9.74
N THR A 59 -3.94 -8.43 10.18
CA THR A 59 -2.72 -7.88 9.59
C THR A 59 -2.27 -8.73 8.41
N ASN A 60 -1.91 -8.09 7.31
CA ASN A 60 -1.38 -8.79 6.14
C ASN A 60 0.08 -9.22 6.37
N ALA A 61 0.41 -10.42 5.88
CA ALA A 61 1.77 -10.91 5.93
C ALA A 61 2.58 -10.34 4.76
N ILE A 62 3.88 -10.08 4.97
CA ILE A 62 4.78 -9.57 3.91
C ILE A 62 4.83 -10.52 2.70
N SER A 63 4.61 -11.82 2.92
CA SER A 63 4.49 -12.82 1.86
C SER A 63 3.33 -12.57 0.89
N GLU A 64 2.37 -11.72 1.25
CA GLU A 64 1.25 -11.32 0.39
C GLU A 64 1.57 -10.12 -0.50
N LEU A 65 2.69 -9.41 -0.25
CA LEU A 65 3.13 -8.28 -1.08
C LEU A 65 3.21 -8.59 -2.58
N PRO A 66 3.74 -9.74 -3.04
CA PRO A 66 3.78 -10.06 -4.48
C PRO A 66 2.41 -10.10 -5.14
N LEU A 67 1.34 -10.38 -4.37
CA LEU A 67 -0.03 -10.44 -4.89
C LEU A 67 -0.62 -9.05 -5.13
N LEU A 68 -0.16 -8.06 -4.35
CA LEU A 68 -0.59 -6.67 -4.43
C LEU A 68 0.31 -5.86 -5.38
N ASP A 69 1.62 -5.92 -5.15
CA ASP A 69 2.63 -5.16 -5.89
C ASP A 69 3.88 -6.03 -6.14
N PRO A 70 3.90 -6.80 -7.24
CA PRO A 70 5.02 -7.67 -7.59
C PRO A 70 6.28 -6.88 -7.95
N THR A 71 6.13 -5.66 -8.45
CA THR A 71 7.25 -4.78 -8.81
C THR A 71 7.97 -4.33 -7.56
N LEU A 72 7.23 -3.82 -6.56
CA LEU A 72 7.81 -3.45 -5.28
C LEU A 72 8.45 -4.66 -4.58
N HIS A 73 7.78 -5.82 -4.58
CA HIS A 73 8.36 -7.03 -4.00
C HIS A 73 9.71 -7.39 -4.63
N ARG A 74 9.84 -7.30 -5.98
CA ARG A 74 11.12 -7.54 -6.67
C ARG A 74 12.18 -6.54 -6.23
N SER A 75 11.84 -5.26 -6.14
CA SER A 75 12.77 -4.21 -5.69
C SER A 75 13.25 -4.43 -4.25
N LEU A 76 12.37 -4.83 -3.34
CA LEU A 76 12.73 -5.15 -1.96
C LEU A 76 13.60 -6.42 -1.86
N MET A 77 13.31 -7.44 -2.68
CA MET A 77 14.13 -8.65 -2.74
C MET A 77 15.50 -8.39 -3.36
N PHE A 78 15.59 -7.47 -4.31
CA PHE A 78 16.86 -6.98 -4.83
C PHE A 78 17.67 -6.30 -3.73
N LEU A 79 17.08 -5.36 -2.98
CA LEU A 79 17.73 -4.68 -1.86
C LEU A 79 18.23 -5.67 -0.79
N LYS A 80 17.46 -6.74 -0.52
CA LYS A 80 17.85 -7.80 0.43
C LYS A 80 19.11 -8.55 0.00
N ARG A 81 19.26 -8.79 -1.31
CA ARG A 81 20.36 -9.56 -1.91
C ARG A 81 21.47 -8.69 -2.47
N TYR A 82 21.35 -7.37 -2.35
CA TYR A 82 22.33 -6.45 -2.87
C TYR A 82 23.65 -6.62 -2.10
N ASP A 83 24.71 -6.93 -2.83
CA ASP A 83 26.06 -7.18 -2.30
C ASP A 83 26.96 -5.93 -2.35
N GLY A 84 26.53 -4.88 -3.06
CA GLY A 84 27.21 -3.58 -3.09
C GLY A 84 26.95 -2.73 -1.84
N ASN A 85 27.42 -1.49 -1.86
CA ASN A 85 27.14 -0.54 -0.79
C ASN A 85 25.70 -0.04 -0.87
N VAL A 86 24.86 -0.42 0.11
CA VAL A 86 23.44 -0.04 0.15
C VAL A 86 23.27 1.48 0.23
N GLU A 87 24.22 2.18 0.81
CA GLU A 87 24.20 3.64 0.97
C GLU A 87 24.27 4.37 -0.38
N ASP A 88 24.88 3.75 -1.40
CA ASP A 88 24.96 4.30 -2.77
C ASP A 88 23.56 4.40 -3.43
N LEU A 89 22.56 3.69 -2.88
CA LEU A 89 21.18 3.77 -3.33
C LEU A 89 20.44 5.00 -2.78
N CYS A 90 21.06 5.76 -1.86
CA CYS A 90 20.52 6.98 -1.25
C CYS A 90 19.09 6.81 -0.71
N LEU A 91 18.78 5.65 -0.13
CA LEU A 91 17.49 5.37 0.47
C LEU A 91 17.44 5.91 1.90
N ALA A 92 16.29 6.43 2.32
CA ALA A 92 15.99 6.80 3.70
C ALA A 92 14.77 6.03 4.21
N PHE A 93 14.48 6.05 5.50
CA PHE A 93 13.28 5.42 6.09
C PHE A 93 12.01 6.25 5.83
N ALA A 94 11.80 6.62 4.58
CA ALA A 94 10.65 7.37 4.13
C ALA A 94 10.32 6.98 2.68
N ILE A 95 9.06 7.07 2.33
CA ILE A 95 8.56 6.71 1.00
C ILE A 95 7.72 7.81 0.42
N ASP A 96 7.91 8.06 -0.87
CA ASP A 96 7.06 8.97 -1.60
C ASP A 96 5.69 8.33 -1.83
N GLN A 97 4.65 9.03 -1.40
CA GLN A 97 3.29 8.74 -1.80
C GLN A 97 3.09 9.31 -3.20
N TYR A 98 3.47 8.54 -4.22
CA TYR A 98 3.08 8.83 -5.61
C TYR A 98 1.66 8.34 -5.83
N PRO A 99 0.66 9.23 -5.90
CA PRO A 99 -0.71 8.80 -6.04
C PRO A 99 -1.11 8.63 -7.53
N GLY A 100 -0.11 8.36 -8.39
CA GLY A 100 -0.22 8.18 -9.83
C GLY A 100 0.43 9.32 -10.62
N ASP A 101 0.70 9.06 -11.90
CA ASP A 101 1.37 9.98 -12.85
C ASP A 101 0.61 11.31 -13.08
N LYS A 102 -0.65 11.40 -12.63
CA LYS A 102 -1.54 12.55 -12.84
C LYS A 102 -1.68 13.47 -11.64
N VAL A 103 -0.92 13.25 -10.57
CA VAL A 103 -1.00 14.09 -9.37
C VAL A 103 0.01 15.24 -9.47
N PRO A 104 -0.42 16.50 -9.30
CA PRO A 104 0.48 17.65 -9.30
C PRO A 104 1.61 17.50 -8.27
N TYR A 105 2.79 17.99 -8.61
CA TYR A 105 4.00 17.86 -7.77
C TYR A 105 3.79 18.39 -6.35
N GLU A 106 2.95 19.43 -6.19
CA GLU A 106 2.58 20.02 -4.90
C GLU A 106 1.84 19.07 -3.93
N HIS A 107 1.29 17.96 -4.41
CA HIS A 107 0.61 16.95 -3.59
C HIS A 107 1.50 15.74 -3.28
N ARG A 108 2.77 15.73 -3.73
CA ARG A 108 3.74 14.70 -3.33
C ARG A 108 3.99 14.83 -1.84
N ARG A 109 3.58 13.81 -1.10
CA ARG A 109 3.86 13.70 0.33
C ARG A 109 4.82 12.56 0.57
N GLN A 110 5.83 12.83 1.37
CA GLN A 110 6.73 11.81 1.86
C GLN A 110 6.15 11.26 3.16
N ALA A 111 5.93 9.95 3.21
CA ALA A 111 5.52 9.26 4.42
C ALA A 111 6.77 8.71 5.11
N GLU A 112 7.02 9.16 6.34
CA GLU A 112 8.06 8.55 7.16
C GLU A 112 7.62 7.15 7.62
N LEU A 113 8.51 6.18 7.49
CA LEU A 113 8.26 4.80 7.91
C LEU A 113 8.47 4.60 9.42
N LYS A 114 9.23 5.50 10.05
CA LYS A 114 9.48 5.59 11.49
C LYS A 114 9.76 7.04 11.87
N PRO A 115 9.69 7.42 13.16
CA PRO A 115 9.92 8.81 13.58
C PRO A 115 11.28 9.34 13.13
N GLY A 116 11.29 10.46 12.40
CA GLY A 116 12.52 11.06 11.85
C GLY A 116 13.13 10.22 10.72
N GLY A 117 12.34 9.35 10.11
CA GLY A 117 12.82 8.37 9.13
C GLY A 117 13.40 9.01 7.87
N ALA A 118 13.00 10.23 7.52
CA ALA A 118 13.55 10.96 6.39
C ALA A 118 15.06 11.25 6.53
N ASP A 119 15.54 11.44 7.77
CA ASP A 119 16.95 11.74 8.06
C ASP A 119 17.80 10.49 8.35
N ILE A 120 17.16 9.31 8.36
CA ILE A 120 17.83 8.04 8.68
C ILE A 120 18.15 7.31 7.37
N PRO A 121 19.43 7.23 6.95
CA PRO A 121 19.82 6.51 5.75
C PRO A 121 19.67 5.00 5.94
N VAL A 122 19.35 4.31 4.85
CA VAL A 122 19.33 2.85 4.81
C VAL A 122 20.75 2.34 4.60
N THR A 123 21.25 1.59 5.56
CA THR A 123 22.56 0.93 5.54
C THR A 123 22.38 -0.59 5.43
N ARG A 124 23.48 -1.32 5.32
CA ARG A 124 23.46 -2.79 5.26
C ARG A 124 22.85 -3.43 6.52
N GLU A 125 23.07 -2.81 7.67
CA GLU A 125 22.63 -3.28 8.99
C GLU A 125 21.13 -3.10 9.17
N ASN A 126 20.58 -1.98 8.67
CA ASN A 126 19.18 -1.62 8.88
C ASN A 126 18.27 -1.93 7.67
N ARG A 127 18.81 -2.41 6.53
CA ARG A 127 18.02 -2.71 5.31
C ARG A 127 16.85 -3.68 5.53
N VAL A 128 16.99 -4.63 6.45
CA VAL A 128 15.94 -5.61 6.74
C VAL A 128 14.75 -4.94 7.42
N GLU A 129 15.03 -3.98 8.31
CA GLU A 129 14.02 -3.13 8.94
C GLU A 129 13.29 -2.28 7.89
N TYR A 130 14.05 -1.65 6.98
CA TYR A 130 13.48 -0.87 5.87
C TYR A 130 12.54 -1.72 5.02
N ILE A 131 12.98 -2.92 4.60
CA ILE A 131 12.15 -3.85 3.81
C ILE A 131 10.86 -4.21 4.55
N TYR A 132 10.94 -4.49 5.85
CA TYR A 132 9.78 -4.81 6.68
C TYR A 132 8.79 -3.64 6.72
N LEU A 133 9.29 -2.43 7.02
CA LEU A 133 8.45 -1.24 7.16
C LEU A 133 7.79 -0.83 5.84
N VAL A 134 8.51 -0.88 4.71
CA VAL A 134 7.94 -0.59 3.38
C VAL A 134 6.84 -1.59 3.03
N ALA A 135 7.10 -2.88 3.23
CA ALA A 135 6.12 -3.93 2.93
C ALA A 135 4.88 -3.80 3.83
N HIS A 136 5.09 -3.57 5.13
CA HIS A 136 4.01 -3.36 6.09
C HIS A 136 3.18 -2.13 5.73
N TYR A 137 3.83 -1.00 5.43
CA TYR A 137 3.15 0.22 5.02
C TYR A 137 2.27 -0.02 3.81
N ARG A 138 2.80 -0.66 2.76
CA ARG A 138 2.06 -0.88 1.50
C ARG A 138 0.91 -1.88 1.62
N LEU A 139 1.01 -2.85 2.53
CA LEU A 139 -0.02 -3.86 2.74
C LEU A 139 -1.12 -3.44 3.72
N ASN A 140 -0.86 -2.46 4.59
CA ASN A 140 -1.77 -2.06 5.67
C ASN A 140 -2.22 -0.59 5.61
N MET A 141 -1.91 0.09 4.50
CA MET A 141 -2.40 1.44 4.16
C MET A 141 -3.92 1.46 4.00
#